data_AF-A0A936SV78-F1
#
_entry.id   AF-A0A936SV78-F1
#
_cell.length_a   1.000
_cell.length_b   1.000
_cell.length_c   1.000
_cell.angle_alpha   90.00
_cell.angle_beta   90.00
_cell.angle_gamma   90.00
#
_symmetry.space_group_name_H-M   'P 1'
#
loop_
_entity.id
_entity.type
_entity.pdbx_description
1 polymer ?
#
loop_
_entity_poly.entity_id
_entity_poly.type
_entity_poly.pdbx_seq_one_letter_code
_entity_poly.pdbx_strand_id
1 'polypeptide(L)'
;MKAGLQLFRLELPGAAPRAGVLAQGLRRHLAVAPLLSVAVRIEARQQFYVALAGCGGCAHDRCVPGCRAELLRRTLRGAFGAAADVLLVARGLAPRPYRRVVLAWPTPAARMPTGELLHAYGDARLTLSWRAAPKGLPRVSAMLLAGDAGPDPAVTLRACGWRSIALPRRLAPRAQALFSLPWAGPWPHAPALLLAEPAPAPMSPPAAPPAGTAEEDHARLRRSTYLHLRAILDGQSIEAALGAPPATPADAAPGWPAGPGTGRAAMSPADVADLARALLESHDVMHGDSPGLSRKRVAALLAERHKQHAGILLGWFTAAGLLAAPADPEQPDRSPRALLATDPPQIAELLRAAPWPGALTTGACHETHAG
;
A
#
# COMPACT_ATOMS: atom_id res chain seq x y z
N MET A 1 -3.94 8.92 -12.76
CA MET A 1 -4.40 9.05 -11.35
C MET A 1 -3.21 9.25 -10.41
N LYS A 2 -3.33 10.07 -9.37
CA LYS A 2 -2.37 10.03 -8.25
C LYS A 2 -2.63 8.74 -7.49
N ALA A 3 -1.67 7.82 -7.46
CA ALA A 3 -1.75 6.62 -6.62
C ALA A 3 -2.01 7.06 -5.16
N GLY A 4 -3.08 6.53 -4.56
CA GLY A 4 -3.40 6.79 -3.16
C GLY A 4 -2.28 6.28 -2.24
N LEU A 5 -2.15 6.90 -1.06
CA LEU A 5 -1.28 6.37 -0.02
C LEU A 5 -1.85 5.04 0.48
N GLN A 6 -1.04 3.99 0.43
CA GLN A 6 -1.30 2.71 1.05
C GLN A 6 -0.56 2.63 2.38
N LEU A 7 -1.16 2.01 3.37
CA LEU A 7 -0.59 1.82 4.71
C LEU A 7 -0.05 0.41 4.84
N PHE A 8 1.19 0.27 5.29
CA PHE A 8 1.82 -1.02 5.54
C PHE A 8 2.29 -1.10 7.00
N ARG A 9 1.97 -2.20 7.68
CA ARG A 9 2.49 -2.53 9.00
C ARG A 9 3.91 -3.08 8.86
N LEU A 10 4.83 -2.63 9.71
CA LEU A 10 6.20 -3.12 9.72
C LEU A 10 6.29 -4.35 10.64
N GLU A 11 6.73 -5.47 10.09
CA GLU A 11 7.12 -6.67 10.85
C GLU A 11 8.63 -6.76 10.82
N LEU A 12 9.28 -6.37 11.91
CA LEU A 12 10.73 -6.32 11.99
C LEU A 12 11.23 -7.33 13.02
N PRO A 13 12.36 -8.00 12.75
CA PRO A 13 13.01 -8.79 13.79
C PRO A 13 13.41 -7.86 14.95
N GLY A 14 13.48 -8.39 16.17
CA GLY A 14 13.95 -7.64 17.35
C GLY A 14 15.42 -7.20 17.30
N ALA A 15 16.13 -7.51 16.21
CA ALA A 15 17.50 -7.11 15.99
C ALA A 15 17.60 -5.63 15.59
N ALA A 16 18.66 -4.96 16.06
CA ALA A 16 18.96 -3.59 15.67
C ALA A 16 19.25 -3.50 14.15
N PRO A 17 18.77 -2.45 13.45
CA PRO A 17 19.06 -2.28 12.04
C PRO A 17 20.54 -2.02 11.80
N ARG A 18 21.02 -2.44 10.62
CA ARG A 18 22.26 -1.91 10.03
C ARG A 18 22.03 -0.45 9.63
N ALA A 19 22.25 0.47 10.58
CA ALA A 19 21.84 1.88 10.47
C ALA A 19 22.32 2.56 9.18
N GLY A 20 23.56 2.32 8.74
CA GLY A 20 24.09 2.88 7.49
C GLY A 20 23.34 2.41 6.23
N VAL A 21 22.99 1.12 6.18
CA VAL A 21 22.22 0.52 5.07
C VAL A 21 20.81 1.09 5.03
N LEU A 22 20.15 1.17 6.19
CA LEU A 22 18.81 1.75 6.31
C LEU A 22 18.81 3.21 5.86
N ALA A 23 19.73 4.02 6.39
CA ALA A 23 19.86 5.43 6.03
C ALA A 23 20.07 5.63 4.53
N GLN A 24 20.96 4.84 3.91
CA GLN A 24 21.22 4.92 2.48
C GLN A 24 20.00 4.52 1.65
N GLY A 25 19.33 3.42 1.99
CA GLY A 25 18.12 2.98 1.30
C GLY A 25 16.98 3.98 1.43
N LEU A 26 16.79 4.59 2.60
CA LEU A 26 15.81 5.65 2.82
C LEU A 26 16.12 6.91 2.01
N ARG A 27 17.40 7.32 1.88
CA ARG A 27 17.76 8.43 0.98
C ARG A 27 17.39 8.13 -0.47
N ARG A 28 17.70 6.92 -0.96
CA ARG A 28 17.33 6.48 -2.31
C ARG A 28 15.81 6.46 -2.51
N HIS A 29 15.05 6.00 -1.51
CA HIS A 29 13.59 6.03 -1.53
C HIS A 29 13.05 7.46 -1.59
N LEU A 30 13.56 8.36 -0.74
CA LEU A 30 13.11 9.75 -0.68
C LEU A 30 13.37 10.52 -1.98
N ALA A 31 14.41 10.15 -2.73
CA ALA A 31 14.69 10.72 -4.05
C ALA A 31 13.55 10.49 -5.06
N VAL A 32 12.74 9.44 -4.88
CA VAL A 32 11.66 9.07 -5.83
C VAL A 32 10.25 9.19 -5.25
N ALA A 33 10.10 9.25 -3.92
CA ALA A 33 8.81 9.31 -3.26
C ALA A 33 8.87 9.92 -1.84
N PRO A 34 7.85 10.69 -1.41
CA PRO A 34 7.68 11.02 0.00
C PRO A 34 7.33 9.76 0.80
N LEU A 35 7.70 9.77 2.08
CA LEU A 35 7.51 8.64 2.98
C LEU A 35 6.88 9.13 4.28
N LEU A 36 5.83 8.46 4.74
CA LEU A 36 5.31 8.67 6.09
C LEU A 36 5.67 7.46 6.95
N SER A 37 6.24 7.68 8.12
CA SER A 37 6.32 6.66 9.17
C SER A 37 5.31 7.01 10.26
N VAL A 38 4.67 5.99 10.82
CA VAL A 38 3.63 6.15 11.84
C VAL A 38 3.89 5.16 12.97
N ALA A 39 3.97 5.66 14.20
CA ALA A 39 3.91 4.84 15.41
C ALA A 39 2.55 5.09 16.07
N VAL A 40 1.86 4.00 16.44
CA VAL A 40 0.57 4.05 17.13
C VAL A 40 0.72 3.29 18.44
N ARG A 41 0.29 3.90 19.54
CA ARG A 41 0.12 3.24 20.83
C ARG A 41 -1.33 3.28 21.23
N ILE A 42 -1.85 2.11 21.61
CA ILE A 42 -3.18 1.92 22.17
C ILE A 42 -2.98 1.09 23.42
N GLU A 43 -3.25 1.71 24.57
CA GLU A 43 -3.00 1.16 25.89
C GLU A 43 -1.53 0.70 26.03
N ALA A 44 -1.29 -0.59 26.22
CA ALA A 44 0.04 -1.18 26.34
C ALA A 44 0.63 -1.63 24.98
N ARG A 45 -0.15 -1.62 23.91
CA ARG A 45 0.27 -2.15 22.60
C ARG A 45 0.80 -1.03 21.72
N GLN A 46 1.93 -1.30 21.06
CA GLN A 46 2.55 -0.38 20.14
C GLN A 46 2.81 -1.04 18.78
N GLN A 47 2.48 -0.33 17.71
CA GLN A 47 2.61 -0.81 16.34
C GLN A 47 3.23 0.28 15.45
N PHE A 48 3.97 -0.16 14.44
CA PHE A 48 4.69 0.72 13.51
C PHE A 48 4.23 0.47 12.09
N TYR A 49 4.08 1.56 11.35
CA TYR A 49 3.58 1.55 9.99
C TYR A 49 4.38 2.51 9.13
N VAL A 50 4.27 2.29 7.83
CA VAL A 50 4.70 3.22 6.78
C VAL A 50 3.55 3.46 5.83
N ALA A 51 3.33 4.71 5.45
CA ALA A 51 2.39 5.07 4.41
C ALA A 51 3.12 5.65 3.21
N LEU A 52 2.87 5.09 2.04
CA LEU A 52 3.49 5.49 0.78
C LEU A 52 2.59 5.13 -0.41
N ALA A 53 2.83 5.75 -1.56
CA ALA A 53 2.10 5.43 -2.78
C ALA A 53 2.53 4.04 -3.30
N GLY A 54 1.66 3.05 -3.22
CA GLY A 54 1.89 1.73 -3.80
C GLY A 54 1.33 1.59 -5.21
N CYS A 55 1.62 0.45 -5.84
CA CYS A 55 1.04 0.05 -7.12
C CYS A 55 -0.18 -0.87 -6.91
N GLY A 56 -0.95 -1.14 -7.96
CA GLY A 56 -2.09 -2.07 -7.88
C GLY A 56 -1.70 -3.50 -7.48
N GLY A 57 -0.46 -3.91 -7.76
CA GLY A 57 0.07 -5.23 -7.39
C GLY A 57 0.52 -5.36 -5.93
N CYS A 58 0.64 -4.26 -5.17
CA CYS A 58 1.13 -4.30 -3.79
C CYS A 58 0.26 -5.15 -2.86
N ALA A 59 -1.05 -5.21 -3.12
CA ALA A 59 -1.99 -5.98 -2.31
C ALA A 59 -1.84 -7.50 -2.46
N HIS A 60 -1.23 -7.95 -3.56
CA HIS A 60 -1.07 -9.37 -3.90
C HIS A 60 0.39 -9.81 -3.90
N ASP A 61 1.28 -8.99 -3.33
CA ASP A 61 2.73 -9.15 -3.41
C ASP A 61 3.29 -9.30 -4.84
N ARG A 62 2.61 -8.72 -5.82
CA ARG A 62 2.99 -8.73 -7.25
C ARG A 62 3.38 -7.32 -7.69
N CYS A 63 4.32 -6.71 -6.98
CA CYS A 63 4.75 -5.36 -7.25
C CYS A 63 5.37 -5.24 -8.66
N VAL A 64 4.93 -4.24 -9.43
CA VAL A 64 5.53 -3.94 -10.74
C VAL A 64 6.94 -3.36 -10.57
N PRO A 65 7.83 -3.50 -11.58
CA PRO A 65 9.14 -2.84 -11.56
C PRO A 65 9.02 -1.33 -11.26
N GLY A 66 9.88 -0.83 -10.37
CA GLY A 66 9.84 0.56 -9.91
C GLY A 66 8.81 0.87 -8.82
N CYS A 67 8.08 -0.14 -8.32
CA CYS A 67 7.16 0.06 -7.20
C CYS A 67 7.90 0.58 -5.95
N ARG A 68 7.36 1.66 -5.37
CA ARG A 68 7.91 2.32 -4.17
C ARG A 68 7.82 1.43 -2.92
N ALA A 69 6.75 0.63 -2.80
CA ALA A 69 6.60 -0.31 -1.69
C ALA A 69 7.67 -1.41 -1.75
N GLU A 70 7.92 -1.93 -2.95
CA GLU A 70 8.96 -2.94 -3.17
C GLU A 70 10.36 -2.38 -2.92
N LEU A 71 10.64 -1.14 -3.33
CA LEU A 71 11.88 -0.45 -2.99
C LEU A 71 12.08 -0.35 -1.47
N LEU A 72 11.01 -0.06 -0.71
CA LEU A 72 11.07 -0.01 0.74
C LEU A 72 11.29 -1.40 1.35
N ARG A 73 10.60 -2.44 0.86
CA ARG A 73 10.81 -3.84 1.30
C ARG A 73 12.27 -4.25 1.17
N ARG A 74 12.89 -4.00 0.02
CA ARG A 74 14.31 -4.29 -0.21
C ARG A 74 15.22 -3.50 0.74
N THR A 75 14.90 -2.24 0.99
CA THR A 75 15.61 -1.41 1.96
C THR A 75 15.54 -2.02 3.37
N LEU A 76 14.36 -2.44 3.80
CA LEU A 76 14.15 -3.06 5.10
C LEU A 76 14.86 -4.42 5.20
N ARG A 77 14.72 -5.29 4.19
CA ARG A 77 15.41 -6.59 4.17
C ARG A 77 16.94 -6.44 4.17
N GLY A 78 17.48 -5.44 3.48
CA GLY A 78 18.91 -5.13 3.53
C GLY A 78 19.39 -4.65 4.91
N ALA A 79 18.54 -3.90 5.62
CA ALA A 79 18.86 -3.34 6.93
C ALA A 79 18.65 -4.31 8.10
N PHE A 80 17.63 -5.16 8.03
CA PHE A 80 17.16 -6.04 9.13
C PHE A 80 17.30 -7.53 8.83
N GLY A 81 17.62 -7.92 7.59
CA GLY A 81 17.66 -9.31 7.15
C GLY A 81 16.35 -9.78 6.51
N ALA A 82 16.33 -11.04 6.05
CA ALA A 82 15.22 -11.61 5.29
C ALA A 82 13.89 -11.68 6.08
N ALA A 83 13.95 -11.70 7.41
CA ALA A 83 12.78 -11.75 8.28
C ALA A 83 11.99 -10.43 8.36
N ALA A 84 12.53 -9.33 7.84
CA ALA A 84 11.81 -8.07 7.80
C ALA A 84 10.79 -8.04 6.67
N ASP A 85 9.56 -7.66 7.02
CA ASP A 85 8.44 -7.62 6.10
C ASP A 85 7.55 -6.38 6.28
N VAL A 86 6.75 -6.09 5.25
CA VAL A 86 5.72 -5.04 5.29
C VAL A 86 4.39 -5.58 4.81
N LEU A 87 3.41 -5.57 5.72
CA LEU A 87 2.09 -6.13 5.48
C LEU A 87 1.10 -5.03 5.15
N LEU A 88 0.38 -5.15 4.03
CA LEU A 88 -0.64 -4.17 3.66
C LEU A 88 -1.78 -4.14 4.68
N VAL A 89 -2.16 -2.94 5.12
CA VAL A 89 -3.30 -2.71 6.01
C VAL A 89 -4.45 -2.15 5.18
N ALA A 90 -5.26 -3.04 4.59
CA ALA A 90 -6.29 -2.70 3.60
C ALA A 90 -7.29 -1.64 4.07
N ARG A 91 -7.66 -1.66 5.36
CA ARG A 91 -8.65 -0.74 5.96
C ARG A 91 -8.03 0.53 6.56
N GLY A 92 -6.72 0.73 6.43
CA GLY A 92 -6.01 1.82 7.08
C GLY A 92 -6.00 1.72 8.61
N LEU A 93 -5.80 2.85 9.28
CA LEU A 93 -5.85 2.94 10.74
C LEU A 93 -7.29 3.13 11.21
N ALA A 94 -7.68 2.43 12.27
CA ALA A 94 -8.96 2.68 12.93
C ALA A 94 -9.02 4.13 13.47
N PRO A 95 -10.15 4.83 13.31
CA PRO A 95 -10.32 6.16 13.90
C PRO A 95 -10.25 6.08 15.42
N ARG A 96 -9.68 7.10 16.07
CA ARG A 96 -9.51 7.17 17.53
C ARG A 96 -9.93 8.53 18.06
N PRO A 97 -10.39 8.63 19.31
CA PRO A 97 -10.88 9.87 19.89
C PRO A 97 -9.73 10.79 20.36
N TYR A 98 -8.72 11.04 19.51
CA TYR A 98 -7.66 11.99 19.84
C TYR A 98 -8.24 13.38 20.07
N ARG A 99 -7.88 14.00 21.20
CA ARG A 99 -8.37 15.33 21.59
C ARG A 99 -7.30 16.39 21.48
N ARG A 100 -6.03 15.99 21.57
CA ARG A 100 -4.85 16.87 21.48
C ARG A 100 -4.09 16.56 20.20
N VAL A 101 -3.78 17.60 19.43
CA VAL A 101 -3.05 17.48 18.16
C VAL A 101 -1.99 18.55 18.10
N VAL A 102 -0.75 18.14 17.83
CA VAL A 102 0.39 19.04 17.70
C VAL A 102 1.11 18.75 16.40
N LEU A 103 1.42 19.81 15.66
CA LEU A 103 2.34 19.79 14.53
C LEU A 103 3.70 20.28 14.99
N ALA A 104 4.77 19.69 14.46
CA ALA A 104 6.13 20.10 14.77
C ALA A 104 7.09 19.96 13.59
N TRP A 105 8.18 20.70 13.66
CA TRP A 105 9.30 20.66 12.71
C TRP A 105 10.63 20.79 13.46
N PRO A 106 11.72 20.24 12.90
CA PRO A 106 12.99 20.18 13.61
C PRO A 106 13.65 21.55 13.74
N THR A 107 14.39 21.74 14.82
CA THR A 107 15.46 22.76 14.93
C THR A 107 16.82 22.12 14.60
N PRO A 108 17.91 22.89 14.49
CA PRO A 108 19.25 22.33 14.34
C PRO A 108 19.69 21.38 15.48
N ALA A 109 19.12 21.53 16.67
CA ALA A 109 19.41 20.67 17.83
C ALA A 109 18.38 19.54 18.01
N ALA A 110 17.50 19.31 17.02
CA ALA A 110 16.45 18.31 17.13
C ALA A 110 17.01 16.87 17.13
N ARG A 111 16.57 16.07 18.09
CA ARG A 111 16.77 14.62 18.13
C ARG A 111 15.58 13.92 17.49
N MET A 112 15.81 12.74 16.91
CA MET A 112 14.74 11.97 16.25
C MET A 112 13.72 11.50 17.31
N PRO A 113 12.43 11.82 17.15
CA PRO A 113 11.39 11.22 17.97
C PRO A 113 11.36 9.70 17.77
N THR A 114 11.45 8.92 18.84
CA THR A 114 11.33 7.46 18.80
C THR A 114 9.92 7.01 19.20
N GLY A 115 9.63 5.72 19.00
CA GLY A 115 8.38 5.14 19.48
C GLY A 115 8.19 5.25 21.00
N GLU A 116 9.28 5.34 21.77
CA GLU A 116 9.22 5.37 23.25
C GLU A 116 8.52 6.62 23.78
N LEU A 117 8.52 7.71 23.02
CA LEU A 117 7.78 8.93 23.37
C LEU A 117 6.29 8.66 23.59
N LEU A 118 5.75 7.62 22.97
CA LEU A 118 4.35 7.25 23.12
C LEU A 118 4.06 6.54 24.45
N HIS A 119 5.07 5.99 25.15
CA HIS A 119 4.87 5.24 26.40
C HIS A 119 4.19 6.05 27.51
N ALA A 120 4.32 7.37 27.49
CA ALA A 120 3.69 8.28 28.45
C ALA A 120 2.18 8.50 28.19
N TYR A 121 1.61 7.91 27.14
CA TYR A 121 0.22 8.08 26.73
C TYR A 121 -0.53 6.74 26.74
N GLY A 122 -1.81 6.79 27.09
CA GLY A 122 -2.70 5.64 26.89
C GLY A 122 -2.98 5.42 25.41
N ASP A 123 -3.48 6.46 24.73
CA ASP A 123 -3.72 6.46 23.29
C ASP A 123 -2.94 7.59 22.62
N ALA A 124 -2.03 7.25 21.71
CA ALA A 124 -1.29 8.23 20.95
C ALA A 124 -0.86 7.73 19.57
N ARG A 125 -0.66 8.67 18.66
CA ARG A 125 -0.11 8.44 17.33
C ARG A 125 0.90 9.51 16.96
N LEU A 126 2.12 9.06 16.66
CA LEU A 126 3.19 9.89 16.14
C LEU A 126 3.37 9.60 14.66
N THR A 127 3.30 10.63 13.82
CA THR A 127 3.55 10.54 12.38
C THR A 127 4.74 11.40 12.02
N LEU A 128 5.74 10.86 11.30
CA LEU A 128 6.77 11.64 10.64
C LEU A 128 6.53 11.65 9.13
N SER A 129 6.57 12.84 8.52
CA SER A 129 6.40 13.04 7.08
C SER A 129 7.72 13.47 6.47
N TRP A 130 8.34 12.59 5.67
CA TRP A 130 9.60 12.81 5.00
C TRP A 130 9.43 13.19 3.54
N ARG A 131 10.25 14.15 3.08
CA ARG A 131 10.29 14.60 1.69
C ARG A 131 11.73 14.87 1.27
N ALA A 132 12.09 14.57 0.04
CA ALA A 132 13.33 15.07 -0.53
C ALA A 132 13.27 16.59 -0.70
N ALA A 133 14.44 17.23 -0.57
CA ALA A 133 14.67 18.58 -1.06
C ALA A 133 15.41 18.49 -2.41
N PRO A 134 15.05 19.29 -3.42
CA PRO A 134 15.71 19.26 -4.74
C PRO A 134 17.23 19.50 -4.66
N LYS A 135 17.66 20.33 -3.71
CA LYS A 135 19.07 20.58 -3.39
C LYS A 135 19.18 20.67 -1.86
N GLY A 136 19.90 19.75 -1.24
CA GLY A 136 20.24 19.79 0.19
C GLY A 136 19.60 18.70 1.05
N LEU A 137 19.38 19.04 2.32
CA LEU A 137 18.97 18.11 3.36
C LEU A 137 17.52 17.63 3.17
N PRO A 138 17.20 16.36 3.52
CA PRO A 138 15.82 15.89 3.53
C PRO A 138 14.98 16.76 4.47
N ARG A 139 13.70 16.92 4.16
CA ARG A 139 12.77 17.68 5.00
C ARG A 139 11.88 16.74 5.78
N VAL A 140 11.63 17.06 7.04
CA VAL A 140 10.78 16.29 7.94
C VAL A 140 9.85 17.20 8.74
N SER A 141 8.66 16.69 9.01
CA SER A 141 7.75 17.21 10.03
C SER A 141 7.17 16.08 10.85
N ALA A 142 6.74 16.42 12.06
CA ALA A 142 6.11 15.50 12.98
C ALA A 142 4.67 15.95 13.28
N MET A 143 3.80 14.99 13.52
CA MET A 143 2.47 15.22 14.08
C MET A 143 2.24 14.23 15.20
N LEU A 144 1.92 14.73 16.39
CA LEU A 144 1.58 13.92 17.56
C LEU A 144 0.11 14.16 17.91
N LEU A 145 -0.68 13.08 17.83
CA LEU A 145 -2.06 13.02 18.27
C LEU A 145 -2.11 12.23 19.56
N ALA A 146 -2.82 12.74 20.56
CA ALA A 146 -2.97 12.07 21.86
C ALA A 146 -4.41 12.16 22.36
N GLY A 147 -4.80 11.15 23.16
CA GLY A 147 -5.99 11.21 24.02
C GLY A 147 -5.82 12.25 25.14
N ASP A 148 -6.72 12.23 26.13
CA ASP A 148 -6.70 13.21 27.23
C ASP A 148 -5.62 12.89 28.29
N ALA A 149 -5.29 11.61 28.49
CA ALA A 149 -4.27 11.17 29.43
C ALA A 149 -2.83 11.34 28.90
N GLY A 150 -1.90 11.68 29.79
CA GLY A 150 -0.47 11.85 29.48
C GLY A 150 -0.02 13.32 29.38
N PRO A 151 1.29 13.57 29.24
CA PRO A 151 1.86 14.92 29.21
C PRO A 151 1.36 15.73 28.01
N ASP A 152 1.60 17.05 28.00
CA ASP A 152 1.30 17.89 26.83
C ASP A 152 2.17 17.47 25.63
N PRO A 153 1.57 17.02 24.50
CA PRO A 153 2.31 16.65 23.29
C PRO A 153 3.27 17.73 22.77
N ALA A 154 2.95 19.01 22.98
CA ALA A 154 3.79 20.10 22.54
C ALA A 154 5.05 20.22 23.39
N VAL A 155 4.93 20.02 24.71
CA VAL A 155 6.09 19.95 25.63
C VAL A 155 6.96 18.75 25.28
N THR A 156 6.37 17.57 25.06
CA THR A 156 7.10 16.35 24.69
C THR A 156 7.95 16.55 23.43
N LEU A 157 7.39 17.12 22.36
CA LEU A 157 8.13 17.37 21.13
C LEU A 157 9.21 18.45 21.30
N ARG A 158 8.95 19.50 22.08
CA ARG A 158 9.97 20.52 22.41
C ARG A 158 11.15 19.95 23.19
N ALA A 159 10.92 18.97 24.08
CA ALA A 159 11.99 18.28 24.80
C ALA A 159 12.92 17.46 23.87
N CYS A 160 12.43 17.10 22.68
CA CYS A 160 13.24 16.51 21.61
C CYS A 160 13.93 17.56 20.73
N GLY A 161 13.84 18.86 21.05
CA GLY A 161 14.39 19.95 20.26
C GLY A 161 13.55 20.32 19.03
N TRP A 162 12.24 20.03 19.03
CA TRP A 162 11.35 20.40 17.92
C TRP A 162 10.57 21.67 18.22
N ARG A 163 10.33 22.50 17.20
CA ARG A 163 9.36 23.60 17.28
C ARG A 163 7.97 23.03 17.05
N SER A 164 7.00 23.45 17.86
CA SER A 164 5.67 22.85 17.89
C SER A 164 4.57 23.90 17.88
N ILE A 165 3.45 23.62 17.22
CA ILE A 165 2.19 24.37 17.32
C ILE A 165 1.07 23.40 17.66
N ALA A 166 0.31 23.72 18.71
CA ALA A 166 -0.94 23.03 19.03
C ALA A 166 -2.03 23.42 18.04
N LEU A 167 -2.75 22.43 17.52
CA LEU A 167 -3.88 22.65 16.62
C LEU A 167 -5.20 22.67 17.39
N PRO A 168 -6.19 23.47 16.93
CA PRO A 168 -7.54 23.42 17.48
C PRO A 168 -8.15 22.01 17.41
N ARG A 169 -8.81 21.58 18.50
CA ARG A 169 -9.44 20.25 18.63
C ARG A 169 -10.37 19.87 17.46
N ARG A 170 -11.06 20.84 16.87
CA ARG A 170 -11.91 20.65 15.68
C ARG A 170 -11.18 20.11 14.45
N LEU A 171 -9.85 20.25 14.39
CA LEU A 171 -9.03 19.70 13.32
C LEU A 171 -8.60 18.25 13.56
N ALA A 172 -8.85 17.68 14.75
CA ALA A 172 -8.43 16.33 15.08
C ALA A 172 -8.95 15.25 14.13
N PRO A 173 -10.23 15.25 13.69
CA PRO A 173 -10.71 14.27 12.72
C PRO A 173 -9.98 14.36 11.36
N ARG A 174 -9.66 15.57 10.91
CA ARG A 174 -8.89 15.77 9.67
C ARG A 174 -7.43 15.35 9.83
N ALA A 175 -6.82 15.68 10.97
CA ALA A 175 -5.46 15.28 11.32
C ALA A 175 -5.32 13.75 11.43
N GLN A 176 -6.43 13.02 11.61
CA GLN A 176 -6.42 11.55 11.60
C GLN A 176 -6.16 10.95 10.22
N ALA A 177 -6.45 11.66 9.13
CA ALA A 177 -6.10 11.19 7.80
C ALA A 177 -4.58 11.07 7.62
N LEU A 178 -4.15 10.10 6.81
CA LEU A 178 -2.74 9.97 6.41
C LEU A 178 -2.48 10.90 5.23
N PHE A 179 -1.81 12.01 5.48
CA PHE A 179 -1.40 12.95 4.44
C PHE A 179 -0.02 13.52 4.73
N SER A 180 0.73 13.82 3.67
CA SER A 180 1.99 14.54 3.81
C SER A 180 1.70 15.98 4.26
N LEU A 181 2.39 16.41 5.31
CA LEU A 181 2.25 17.78 5.79
C LEU A 181 2.89 18.74 4.77
N PRO A 182 2.26 19.90 4.51
CA PRO A 182 2.82 20.89 3.59
C PRO A 182 4.04 21.59 4.19
N TRP A 183 4.13 21.66 5.53
CA TRP A 183 5.26 22.25 6.25
C TRP A 183 6.22 21.16 6.75
N ALA A 184 7.51 21.34 6.49
CA ALA A 184 8.59 20.47 6.94
C ALA A 184 9.88 21.28 7.09
N GLY A 185 10.66 21.03 8.14
CA GLY A 185 11.97 21.65 8.36
C GLY A 185 13.11 20.81 7.78
N PRO A 186 14.29 21.38 7.50
CA PRO A 186 15.47 20.62 7.10
C PRO A 186 15.90 19.67 8.23
N TRP A 187 16.29 18.46 7.87
CA TRP A 187 16.78 17.44 8.80
C TRP A 187 18.30 17.25 8.63
N PRO A 188 19.13 17.61 9.63
CA PRO A 188 20.59 17.58 9.48
C PRO A 188 21.19 16.17 9.54
N HIS A 189 20.41 15.16 9.96
CA HIS A 189 20.89 13.79 10.13
C HIS A 189 20.43 12.86 9.00
N ALA A 190 20.82 11.59 9.09
CA ALA A 190 20.27 10.56 8.21
C ALA A 190 18.74 10.45 8.36
N PRO A 191 17.99 10.18 7.27
CA PRO A 191 16.59 9.83 7.38
C PRO A 191 16.45 8.51 8.14
N ALA A 192 15.40 8.41 8.97
CA ALA A 192 15.11 7.24 9.77
C ALA A 192 13.60 6.96 9.78
N LEU A 193 13.23 5.72 10.09
CA LEU A 193 11.85 5.33 10.33
C LEU A 193 11.52 5.47 11.82
N LEU A 194 10.22 5.65 12.11
CA LEU A 194 9.73 5.46 13.47
C LEU A 194 9.72 3.97 13.76
N LEU A 195 10.60 3.53 14.65
CA LEU A 195 10.76 2.14 15.05
C LEU A 195 10.66 2.03 16.57
N ALA A 196 10.45 0.81 17.05
CA ALA A 196 10.75 0.51 18.45
C ALA A 196 12.25 0.70 18.65
N GLU A 197 12.63 1.30 19.76
CA GLU A 197 14.00 1.11 20.23
C GLU A 197 14.14 -0.39 20.51
N PRO A 198 15.22 -1.04 20.03
CA PRO A 198 15.46 -2.42 20.42
C PRO A 198 15.45 -2.43 21.94
N ALA A 199 14.59 -3.27 22.54
CA ALA A 199 14.60 -3.43 23.97
C ALA A 199 16.05 -3.63 24.41
N PRO A 200 16.55 -2.88 25.41
CA PRO A 200 17.90 -3.11 25.90
C PRO A 200 18.00 -4.61 26.14
N ALA A 201 18.96 -5.27 25.47
CA ALA A 201 19.10 -6.71 25.56
C ALA A 201 19.02 -7.04 27.04
N PRO A 202 18.09 -7.93 27.47
CA PRO A 202 17.95 -8.25 28.88
C PRO A 202 19.35 -8.54 29.36
N MET A 203 19.85 -7.73 30.30
CA MET A 203 21.24 -7.82 30.77
C MET A 203 21.47 -9.28 31.09
N SER A 204 22.15 -9.99 30.19
CA SER A 204 22.41 -11.39 30.41
C SER A 204 23.19 -11.42 31.72
N PRO A 205 22.71 -12.12 32.76
CA PRO A 205 23.52 -12.33 33.94
C PRO A 205 24.87 -12.88 33.47
N PRO A 206 26.00 -12.46 34.08
CA PRO A 206 27.35 -12.78 33.61
C PRO A 206 27.44 -14.29 33.35
N ALA A 207 27.55 -14.64 32.07
CA ALA A 207 27.46 -16.04 31.65
C ALA A 207 28.69 -16.79 32.15
N ALA A 208 28.46 -17.84 32.93
CA ALA A 208 29.44 -18.90 33.12
C ALA A 208 29.82 -19.49 31.74
N PRO A 209 31.09 -19.83 31.50
CA PRO A 209 31.57 -20.22 30.19
C PRO A 209 30.89 -21.51 29.73
N PRO A 210 30.25 -21.54 28.54
CA PRO A 210 29.69 -22.78 28.02
C PRO A 210 30.76 -23.59 27.29
N ALA A 211 30.88 -24.86 27.67
CA ALA A 211 31.46 -25.91 26.84
C ALA A 211 30.38 -26.42 25.87
N GLY A 212 30.55 -26.21 24.56
CA GLY A 212 29.66 -26.79 23.54
C GLY A 212 29.53 -26.01 22.23
N THR A 213 30.40 -26.36 21.28
CA THR A 213 30.41 -26.22 19.80
C THR A 213 29.45 -25.24 19.09
N ALA A 214 29.66 -23.93 19.27
CA ALA A 214 29.22 -22.89 18.31
C ALA A 214 29.90 -22.99 16.92
N GLU A 215 30.93 -23.83 16.80
CA GLU A 215 31.78 -23.98 15.62
C GLU A 215 31.12 -24.81 14.51
N GLU A 216 30.27 -25.78 14.86
CA GLU A 216 29.59 -26.65 13.87
C GLU A 216 28.45 -25.93 13.14
N ASP A 217 27.71 -25.06 13.85
CA ASP A 217 26.67 -24.22 13.25
C ASP A 217 27.27 -23.15 12.34
N HIS A 218 28.43 -22.59 12.72
CA HIS A 218 29.15 -21.62 11.90
C HIS A 218 29.73 -22.28 10.64
N ALA A 219 30.19 -23.54 10.72
CA ALA A 219 30.65 -24.31 9.58
C ALA A 219 29.51 -24.65 8.59
N ARG A 220 28.31 -24.99 9.10
CA ARG A 220 27.12 -25.22 8.25
C ARG A 220 26.67 -23.95 7.52
N LEU A 221 26.64 -22.80 8.21
CA LEU A 221 26.28 -21.53 7.58
C LEU A 221 27.29 -21.12 6.50
N ARG A 222 28.59 -21.26 6.77
CA ARG A 222 29.65 -20.94 5.80
C ARG A 222 29.59 -21.82 4.56
N ARG A 223 29.28 -23.11 4.70
CA ARG A 223 29.13 -24.03 3.56
C ARG A 223 27.93 -23.67 2.69
N SER A 224 26.81 -23.27 3.31
CA SER A 224 25.61 -22.81 2.60
C SER A 224 25.84 -21.50 1.83
N THR A 225 26.50 -20.52 2.46
CA THR A 225 26.83 -19.23 1.83
C THR A 225 27.86 -19.37 0.71
N TYR A 226 28.85 -20.26 0.87
CA TYR A 226 29.88 -20.52 -0.14
C TYR A 226 29.29 -21.14 -1.42
N LEU A 227 28.36 -22.10 -1.29
CA LEU A 227 27.67 -22.69 -2.44
C LEU A 227 26.79 -21.66 -3.19
N HIS A 228 26.17 -20.74 -2.45
CA HIS A 228 25.36 -19.65 -3.03
C HIS A 228 26.20 -18.64 -3.82
N LEU A 229 27.39 -18.29 -3.31
CA LEU A 229 28.30 -17.35 -3.97
C LEU A 229 28.96 -17.97 -5.21
N ARG A 230 29.26 -19.27 -5.18
CA ARG A 230 29.84 -19.98 -6.34
C ARG A 230 28.86 -20.05 -7.52
N ALA A 231 27.58 -20.31 -7.28
CA ALA A 231 26.56 -20.29 -8.33
C ALA A 231 26.41 -18.91 -9.03
N ILE A 232 26.59 -17.83 -8.27
CA ILE A 232 26.55 -16.45 -8.80
C ILE A 232 27.78 -16.15 -9.66
N LEU A 233 28.96 -16.61 -9.24
CA LEU A 233 30.22 -16.38 -9.96
C LEU A 233 30.36 -17.20 -11.24
N ASP A 234 29.77 -18.40 -11.28
CA ASP A 234 29.76 -19.28 -12.46
C ASP A 234 28.71 -18.87 -13.52
N GLY A 235 28.05 -17.72 -13.34
CA GLY A 235 27.10 -17.16 -14.31
C GLY A 235 25.79 -17.96 -14.46
N GLN A 236 25.50 -18.89 -13.55
CA GLN A 236 24.27 -19.65 -13.56
C GLN A 236 23.14 -18.82 -12.94
N SER A 237 22.04 -18.65 -13.69
CA SER A 237 20.83 -18.03 -13.14
C SER A 237 20.35 -18.83 -11.92
N ILE A 238 20.03 -18.14 -10.82
CA ILE A 238 19.47 -18.72 -9.59
C ILE A 238 18.21 -19.57 -9.89
N GLU A 239 17.50 -19.25 -10.99
CA GLU A 239 16.30 -19.97 -11.45
C GLU A 239 16.61 -21.36 -12.05
N ALA A 240 17.80 -21.58 -12.60
CA ALA A 240 18.21 -22.88 -13.15
C ALA A 240 18.59 -23.90 -12.06
N ALA A 241 19.07 -23.43 -10.90
CA ALA A 241 19.48 -24.28 -9.78
C ALA A 241 18.32 -24.71 -8.87
N LEU A 242 17.17 -24.02 -8.92
CA LEU A 242 16.01 -24.29 -8.06
C LEU A 242 14.88 -25.05 -8.75
N GLY A 243 15.00 -25.34 -10.04
CA GLY A 243 13.92 -25.94 -10.84
C GLY A 243 12.75 -24.97 -10.96
N ALA A 244 12.61 -24.31 -12.11
CA ALA A 244 11.42 -23.52 -12.38
C ALA A 244 10.17 -24.41 -12.14
N PRO A 245 9.23 -24.03 -11.25
CA PRO A 245 7.94 -24.71 -11.21
C PRO A 245 7.37 -24.65 -12.62
N PRO A 246 6.81 -25.75 -13.15
CA PRO A 246 6.22 -25.74 -14.48
C PRO A 246 5.26 -24.56 -14.54
N ALA A 247 5.36 -23.74 -15.58
CA ALA A 247 4.43 -22.66 -15.82
C ALA A 247 3.03 -23.28 -15.81
N THR A 248 2.31 -23.11 -14.69
CA THR A 248 0.92 -23.53 -14.62
C THR A 248 0.23 -22.75 -15.72
N PRO A 249 -0.35 -23.41 -16.73
CA PRO A 249 -1.11 -22.70 -17.75
C PRO A 249 -2.12 -21.83 -16.99
N ALA A 250 -2.14 -20.53 -17.31
CA ALA A 250 -3.02 -19.57 -16.67
C ALA A 250 -4.40 -20.22 -16.51
N ASP A 251 -4.86 -20.38 -15.26
CA ASP A 251 -6.17 -20.91 -14.92
C ASP A 251 -7.21 -20.08 -15.69
N ALA A 252 -7.57 -20.57 -16.87
CA ALA A 252 -8.67 -20.04 -17.64
C ALA A 252 -9.89 -20.38 -16.79
N ALA A 253 -10.48 -19.38 -16.15
CA ALA A 253 -11.75 -19.52 -15.45
C ALA A 253 -12.72 -20.21 -16.44
N PRO A 254 -13.01 -21.52 -16.28
CA PRO A 254 -13.62 -22.27 -17.36
C PRO A 254 -15.02 -21.72 -17.59
N GLY A 255 -15.32 -21.35 -18.84
CA GLY A 255 -16.63 -20.87 -19.26
C GLY A 255 -16.81 -19.35 -19.37
N TRP A 256 -15.84 -18.53 -18.95
CA TRP A 256 -15.93 -17.08 -19.14
C TRP A 256 -15.41 -16.64 -20.53
N PRO A 257 -16.10 -15.74 -21.24
CA PRO A 257 -15.58 -15.18 -22.49
C PRO A 257 -14.42 -14.20 -22.22
N ALA A 258 -13.53 -14.03 -23.20
CA ALA A 258 -12.58 -12.92 -23.19
C ALA A 258 -13.33 -11.58 -23.33
N GLY A 259 -12.80 -10.53 -22.70
CA GLY A 259 -13.41 -9.21 -22.70
C GLY A 259 -12.79 -8.25 -23.73
N PRO A 260 -13.09 -6.94 -23.62
CA PRO A 260 -12.58 -5.88 -24.50
C PRO A 260 -11.06 -5.86 -24.63
N GLY A 261 -10.60 -5.42 -25.80
CA GLY A 261 -9.23 -4.98 -26.08
C GLY A 261 -8.50 -5.89 -27.07
N THR A 262 -7.34 -5.45 -27.54
CA THR A 262 -6.47 -6.22 -28.43
C THR A 262 -5.08 -6.37 -27.81
N GLY A 263 -4.42 -7.48 -28.14
CA GLY A 263 -3.07 -7.79 -27.66
C GLY A 263 -2.95 -7.72 -26.14
N ARG A 264 -2.00 -6.92 -25.64
CA ARG A 264 -1.71 -6.80 -24.20
C ARG A 264 -2.77 -6.04 -23.40
N ALA A 265 -3.70 -5.35 -24.06
CA ALA A 265 -4.77 -4.60 -23.41
C ALA A 265 -6.10 -5.38 -23.36
N ALA A 266 -6.14 -6.59 -23.94
CA ALA A 266 -7.29 -7.47 -23.90
C ALA A 266 -7.56 -7.96 -22.47
N MET A 267 -8.82 -7.95 -22.06
CA MET A 267 -9.26 -8.57 -20.82
C MET A 267 -9.30 -10.09 -20.99
N SER A 268 -8.56 -10.81 -20.16
CA SER A 268 -8.62 -12.28 -20.13
C SER A 268 -9.97 -12.76 -19.58
N PRO A 269 -10.37 -14.02 -19.84
CA PRO A 269 -11.54 -14.63 -19.19
C PRO A 269 -11.54 -14.49 -17.66
N ALA A 270 -10.36 -14.59 -17.03
CA ALA A 270 -10.21 -14.40 -15.60
C ALA A 270 -10.52 -12.95 -15.17
N ASP A 271 -10.08 -11.94 -15.94
CA ASP A 271 -10.40 -10.53 -15.65
C ASP A 271 -11.93 -10.27 -15.74
N VAL A 272 -12.63 -10.94 -16.67
CA VAL A 272 -14.10 -10.83 -16.79
C VAL A 272 -14.80 -11.53 -15.62
N ALA A 273 -14.34 -12.72 -15.23
CA ALA A 273 -14.85 -13.45 -14.07
C ALA A 273 -14.66 -12.67 -12.76
N ASP A 274 -13.49 -12.05 -12.58
CA ASP A 274 -13.19 -11.21 -11.41
C ASP A 274 -14.06 -9.96 -11.37
N LEU A 275 -14.30 -9.33 -12.53
CA LEU A 275 -15.23 -8.21 -12.63
C LEU A 275 -16.66 -8.65 -12.23
N ALA A 276 -17.14 -9.78 -12.75
CA ALA A 276 -18.47 -10.29 -12.41
C ALA A 276 -18.62 -10.56 -10.91
N ARG A 277 -17.59 -11.13 -10.28
CA ARG A 277 -17.57 -11.31 -8.81
C ARG A 277 -17.64 -9.97 -8.08
N ALA A 278 -16.81 -9.01 -8.48
CA ALA A 278 -16.77 -7.68 -7.87
C ALA A 278 -18.10 -6.91 -8.03
N LEU A 279 -18.82 -7.13 -9.14
CA LEU A 279 -20.16 -6.56 -9.36
C LEU A 279 -21.17 -7.09 -8.34
N LEU A 280 -21.20 -8.40 -8.13
CA LEU A 280 -22.13 -9.07 -7.22
C LEU A 280 -21.82 -8.80 -5.74
N GLU A 281 -20.54 -8.58 -5.41
CA GLU A 281 -20.10 -8.22 -4.05
C GLU A 281 -20.28 -6.72 -3.73
N SER A 282 -20.54 -5.88 -4.73
CA SER A 282 -20.64 -4.43 -4.54
C SER A 282 -22.01 -4.02 -3.97
N HIS A 283 -22.03 -3.55 -2.72
CA HIS A 283 -23.24 -3.05 -2.07
C HIS A 283 -23.91 -1.91 -2.86
N ASP A 284 -23.15 -0.97 -3.42
CA ASP A 284 -23.71 0.16 -4.19
C ASP A 284 -24.39 -0.29 -5.49
N VAL A 285 -23.94 -1.42 -6.06
CA VAL A 285 -24.52 -2.01 -7.26
C VAL A 285 -25.77 -2.80 -6.93
N MET A 286 -25.76 -3.59 -5.84
CA MET A 286 -26.85 -4.51 -5.51
C MET A 286 -27.94 -3.90 -4.62
N HIS A 287 -27.59 -3.00 -3.70
CA HIS A 287 -28.44 -2.58 -2.59
C HIS A 287 -28.40 -1.08 -2.23
N GLY A 288 -27.60 -0.26 -2.93
CA GLY A 288 -27.52 1.18 -2.63
C GLY A 288 -28.81 1.95 -2.93
N ASP A 289 -28.89 3.22 -2.51
CA ASP A 289 -30.05 4.12 -2.74
C ASP A 289 -30.41 4.30 -4.22
N SER A 290 -29.48 3.99 -5.11
CA SER A 290 -29.69 3.91 -6.56
C SER A 290 -28.92 2.69 -7.06
N PRO A 291 -29.48 1.48 -6.98
CA PRO A 291 -28.76 0.26 -7.33
C PRO A 291 -28.50 0.20 -8.84
N GLY A 292 -27.46 -0.53 -9.23
CA GLY A 292 -27.12 -0.78 -10.62
C GLY A 292 -25.78 -0.24 -11.10
N LEU A 293 -25.56 -0.35 -12.40
CA LEU A 293 -24.32 -0.02 -13.08
C LEU A 293 -24.43 1.27 -13.88
N SER A 294 -23.45 2.14 -13.66
CA SER A 294 -23.14 3.27 -14.53
C SER A 294 -21.69 3.14 -14.98
N ARG A 295 -21.30 3.89 -16.02
CA ARG A 295 -19.91 3.89 -16.52
C ARG A 295 -18.89 4.15 -15.40
N LYS A 296 -19.21 5.09 -14.50
CA LYS A 296 -18.35 5.44 -13.35
C LYS A 296 -18.19 4.29 -12.36
N ARG A 297 -19.25 3.53 -12.08
CA ARG A 297 -19.21 2.39 -11.15
C ARG A 297 -18.46 1.21 -11.75
N VAL A 298 -18.69 0.89 -13.03
CA VAL A 298 -17.92 -0.14 -13.75
C VAL A 298 -16.43 0.21 -13.74
N ALA A 299 -16.07 1.47 -14.04
CA ALA A 299 -14.67 1.93 -13.98
C ALA A 299 -14.04 1.84 -12.58
N ALA A 300 -14.83 1.98 -11.51
CA ALA A 300 -14.34 1.85 -10.14
C ALA A 300 -14.03 0.39 -9.75
N LEU A 301 -14.70 -0.58 -10.37
CA LEU A 301 -14.52 -2.02 -10.13
C LEU A 301 -13.42 -2.65 -10.99
N LEU A 302 -13.07 -2.01 -12.10
CA LEU A 302 -12.02 -2.49 -13.00
C LEU A 302 -10.61 -2.22 -12.46
N ALA A 303 -9.70 -3.16 -12.76
CA ALA A 303 -8.26 -2.91 -12.64
C ALA A 303 -7.86 -1.67 -13.49
N GLU A 304 -6.87 -0.90 -13.03
CA GLU A 304 -6.48 0.38 -13.65
C GLU A 304 -6.26 0.27 -15.17
N ARG A 305 -5.61 -0.82 -15.61
CA ARG A 305 -5.31 -1.11 -17.02
C ARG A 305 -6.53 -1.36 -17.90
N HIS A 306 -7.72 -1.54 -17.31
CA HIS A 306 -8.96 -1.83 -18.03
C HIS A 306 -10.01 -0.72 -17.85
N LYS A 307 -9.72 0.34 -17.09
CA LYS A 307 -10.70 1.42 -16.84
C LYS A 307 -11.19 2.10 -18.10
N GLN A 308 -10.35 2.20 -19.14
CA GLN A 308 -10.78 2.74 -20.43
C GLN A 308 -11.89 1.90 -21.11
N HIS A 309 -12.02 0.62 -20.73
CA HIS A 309 -13.02 -0.29 -21.30
C HIS A 309 -14.39 -0.19 -20.63
N ALA A 310 -14.55 0.62 -19.58
CA ALA A 310 -15.79 0.67 -18.80
C ALA A 310 -17.04 0.99 -19.63
N GLY A 311 -16.94 1.90 -20.61
CA GLY A 311 -18.06 2.22 -21.50
C GLY A 311 -18.40 1.06 -22.43
N ILE A 312 -17.38 0.40 -22.98
CA ILE A 312 -17.59 -0.72 -23.92
C ILE A 312 -18.17 -1.93 -23.18
N LEU A 313 -17.72 -2.19 -21.95
CA LEU A 313 -18.31 -3.22 -21.08
C LEU A 313 -19.78 -2.94 -20.77
N LEU A 314 -20.14 -1.69 -20.49
CA LEU A 314 -21.54 -1.32 -20.24
C LEU A 314 -22.42 -1.56 -21.48
N GLY A 315 -21.90 -1.24 -22.67
CA GLY A 315 -22.54 -1.56 -23.94
C GLY A 315 -22.68 -3.07 -24.17
N TRP A 316 -21.65 -3.85 -23.87
CA TRP A 316 -21.69 -5.32 -23.99
C TRP A 316 -22.69 -5.94 -23.02
N PHE A 317 -22.74 -5.47 -21.77
CA PHE A 317 -23.73 -5.92 -20.78
C PHE A 317 -25.16 -5.59 -21.21
N THR A 318 -25.35 -4.46 -21.89
CA THR A 318 -26.65 -4.10 -22.49
C THR A 318 -27.03 -5.05 -23.60
N ALA A 319 -26.12 -5.31 -24.54
CA ALA A 319 -26.35 -6.25 -25.64
C ALA A 319 -26.59 -7.69 -25.15
N ALA A 320 -25.98 -8.08 -24.03
CA ALA A 320 -26.18 -9.36 -23.37
C ALA A 320 -27.48 -9.46 -22.56
N GLY A 321 -28.28 -8.40 -22.46
CA GLY A 321 -29.50 -8.39 -21.65
C GLY A 321 -29.23 -8.47 -20.14
N LEU A 322 -28.02 -8.12 -19.68
CA LEU A 322 -27.65 -8.14 -18.26
C LEU A 322 -28.15 -6.93 -17.48
N LEU A 323 -28.56 -5.86 -18.18
CA LEU A 323 -28.93 -4.58 -17.57
C LEU A 323 -30.37 -4.21 -17.92
N ALA A 324 -31.11 -3.69 -16.94
CA ALA A 324 -32.40 -3.06 -17.14
C ALA A 324 -32.31 -1.92 -18.18
N ALA A 325 -33.45 -1.52 -18.77
CA ALA A 325 -33.50 -0.38 -19.66
C ALA A 325 -33.02 0.90 -18.94
N PRO A 326 -32.30 1.80 -19.63
CA PRO A 326 -31.91 3.07 -19.03
C PRO A 326 -33.14 3.92 -18.71
N ALA A 327 -33.11 4.64 -17.58
CA ALA A 327 -34.17 5.58 -17.23
C ALA A 327 -34.24 6.77 -18.21
N ASP A 328 -33.10 7.15 -18.79
CA ASP A 328 -32.97 8.17 -19.82
C ASP A 328 -32.33 7.54 -21.08
N PRO A 329 -33.11 7.29 -22.14
CA PRO A 329 -32.60 6.72 -23.40
C PRO A 329 -31.58 7.60 -24.12
N GLU A 330 -31.60 8.93 -23.90
CA GLU A 330 -30.63 9.85 -24.53
C GLU A 330 -29.26 9.78 -23.84
N GLN A 331 -29.21 9.32 -22.58
CA GLN A 331 -27.99 9.26 -21.78
C GLN A 331 -27.84 7.90 -21.06
N PRO A 332 -27.77 6.80 -21.82
CA PRO A 332 -27.83 5.44 -21.26
C PRO A 332 -26.69 5.09 -20.30
N ASP A 333 -25.59 5.84 -20.36
CA ASP A 333 -24.38 5.63 -19.56
C ASP A 333 -24.34 6.41 -18.22
N ARG A 334 -25.20 7.43 -18.07
CA ARG A 334 -25.15 8.34 -16.91
C ARG A 334 -25.93 7.80 -15.70
N SER A 335 -27.06 7.17 -15.95
CA SER A 335 -27.94 6.66 -14.89
C SER A 335 -27.58 5.21 -14.54
N PRO A 336 -27.51 4.84 -13.24
CA PRO A 336 -27.34 3.44 -12.84
C PRO A 336 -28.45 2.54 -13.38
N ARG A 337 -28.08 1.37 -13.91
CA ARG A 337 -29.00 0.37 -14.47
C ARG A 337 -28.90 -0.94 -13.70
N ALA A 338 -30.01 -1.43 -13.16
CA ALA A 338 -30.02 -2.64 -12.34
C ALA A 338 -29.52 -3.86 -13.13
N LEU A 339 -28.77 -4.75 -12.46
CA LEU A 339 -28.38 -6.05 -12.99
C LEU A 339 -29.60 -6.98 -12.98
N LEU A 340 -29.88 -7.63 -14.11
CA LEU A 340 -31.01 -8.55 -14.28
C LEU A 340 -30.65 -10.01 -13.96
N ALA A 341 -29.36 -10.34 -13.97
CA ALA A 341 -28.85 -11.66 -13.62
C ALA A 341 -27.84 -11.53 -12.47
N THR A 342 -27.95 -12.42 -11.49
CA THR A 342 -27.07 -12.45 -10.30
C THR A 342 -26.30 -13.77 -10.14
N ASP A 343 -26.61 -14.76 -10.98
CA ASP A 343 -25.92 -16.06 -10.99
C ASP A 343 -24.69 -16.01 -11.92
N PRO A 344 -23.45 -16.26 -11.42
CA PRO A 344 -22.25 -16.14 -12.25
C PRO A 344 -22.22 -17.03 -13.51
N PRO A 345 -22.62 -18.32 -13.47
CA PRO A 345 -22.80 -19.14 -14.67
C PRO A 345 -23.75 -18.54 -15.71
N GLN A 346 -24.92 -18.05 -15.27
CA GLN A 346 -25.88 -17.38 -16.16
C GLN A 346 -25.29 -16.12 -16.80
N ILE A 347 -24.55 -15.31 -16.02
CA ILE A 347 -23.87 -14.11 -16.55
C ILE A 347 -22.85 -14.51 -17.63
N ALA A 348 -22.03 -15.53 -17.38
CA ALA A 348 -21.04 -16.01 -18.34
C ALA A 348 -21.66 -16.55 -19.64
N GLU A 349 -22.82 -17.20 -19.55
CA GLU A 349 -23.58 -17.65 -20.72
C GLU A 349 -24.13 -16.48 -21.54
N LEU A 350 -24.77 -15.51 -20.89
CA LEU A 350 -25.30 -14.31 -21.55
C LEU A 350 -24.21 -13.51 -22.26
N LEU A 351 -23.04 -13.34 -21.63
CA LEU A 351 -21.90 -12.65 -22.25
C LEU A 351 -21.32 -13.41 -23.45
N ARG A 352 -21.33 -14.74 -23.44
CA ARG A 352 -20.87 -15.56 -24.58
C ARG A 352 -21.83 -15.47 -25.77
N ALA A 353 -23.13 -15.42 -25.51
CA ALA A 353 -24.16 -15.33 -26.55
C ALA A 353 -24.19 -13.94 -27.21
N ALA A 354 -23.74 -12.90 -26.51
CA ALA A 354 -23.79 -11.52 -26.99
C ALA A 354 -22.56 -11.16 -27.84
N PRO A 355 -22.75 -10.72 -29.10
CA PRO A 355 -21.63 -10.27 -29.92
C PRO A 355 -20.99 -9.02 -29.31
N TRP A 356 -19.66 -8.96 -29.38
CA TRP A 356 -18.90 -7.82 -28.88
C TRP A 356 -19.21 -6.55 -29.69
N PRO A 357 -19.60 -5.42 -29.06
CA PRO A 357 -19.97 -4.20 -29.77
C PRO A 357 -18.88 -3.66 -30.71
N GLY A 358 -17.60 -3.90 -30.39
CA GLY A 358 -16.48 -3.47 -31.22
C GLY A 358 -16.37 -4.15 -32.58
N ALA A 359 -17.11 -5.25 -32.82
CA ALA A 359 -17.20 -5.87 -34.14
C ALA A 359 -18.19 -5.16 -35.08
N LEU A 360 -19.08 -4.30 -34.55
CA LEU A 360 -20.19 -3.74 -35.31
C LEU A 360 -20.14 -2.21 -35.50
N THR A 361 -19.41 -1.45 -34.69
CA THR A 361 -19.52 0.02 -34.74
C THR A 361 -18.34 0.76 -34.12
N THR A 362 -17.24 0.91 -34.86
CA THR A 362 -16.29 2.03 -34.65
C THR A 362 -16.70 3.31 -35.41
N GLY A 363 -17.86 3.31 -36.08
CA GLY A 363 -18.28 4.42 -36.94
C GLY A 363 -19.19 5.49 -36.31
N ALA A 364 -19.78 5.31 -35.13
CA ALA A 364 -20.92 6.15 -34.72
C ALA A 364 -20.80 6.90 -33.37
N CYS A 365 -19.78 6.67 -32.54
CA CYS A 365 -19.79 7.19 -31.16
C CYS A 365 -18.77 8.32 -30.85
N HIS A 366 -18.09 8.90 -31.85
CA HIS A 366 -17.11 9.98 -31.60
C HIS A 366 -17.50 11.37 -32.12
N GLU A 367 -18.63 11.55 -32.79
CA GLU A 367 -19.07 12.86 -33.28
C GLU A 367 -20.27 13.40 -32.52
N THR A 368 -20.09 13.79 -31.26
CA THR A 368 -20.88 14.86 -30.63
C THR A 368 -20.23 15.23 -29.29
N HIS A 369 -19.34 16.21 -29.31
CA HIS A 369 -19.14 17.23 -28.26
C HIS A 369 -17.91 18.08 -28.63
N ALA A 370 -18.09 18.91 -29.66
CA ALA A 370 -17.46 20.22 -29.77
C ALA A 370 -18.63 21.20 -29.96
N GLY A 371 -19.06 21.79 -28.86
CA GLY A 371 -20.23 22.68 -28.73
C GLY A 371 -20.43 23.03 -27.27
#